data_AF-A0A9E5FDM9-F1
#
_entry.id   AF-A0A9E5FDM9-F1
#
_cell.length_a   1.000
_cell.length_b   1.000
_cell.length_c   1.000
_cell.angle_alpha   90.00
_cell.angle_beta   90.00
_cell.angle_gamma   90.00
#
_symmetry.space_group_name_H-M   'P 1'
#
loop_
_entity.id
_entity.type
_entity.pdbx_description
1 polymer ?
#
loop_
_entity_poly.entity_id
_entity_poly.type
_entity_poly.pdbx_seq_one_letter_code
_entity_poly.pdbx_strand_id
1 'polypeptide(L)'
;MAIAPKTDRTSLRVVSDAVCTFCGCLCDDIQLTIAGNQIVNAENACESGRAGYLGYRAEPQSGALVHGVAVPLEEAFAKAAKVLADARFPIVYGLSESVGEAQRMAVAIADRVGGCIDTTAGQAFSQSGMAVWHSRVLAKWLVRWAKSKTGQI
;
A
#
# COMPACT_ATOMS: atom_id res chain seq x y z
N MET A 1 4.61 -35.12 -8.06
CA MET A 1 5.15 -34.33 -9.19
C MET A 1 3.98 -33.66 -9.89
N ALA A 2 3.73 -32.39 -9.60
CA ALA A 2 2.89 -31.54 -10.44
C ALA A 2 3.84 -30.61 -11.18
N ILE A 3 4.00 -30.84 -12.49
CA ILE A 3 4.77 -29.96 -13.36
C ILE A 3 3.97 -28.66 -13.47
N ALA A 4 4.50 -27.57 -12.92
CA ALA A 4 3.93 -26.23 -13.14
C ALA A 4 3.80 -25.98 -14.65
N PRO A 5 2.68 -25.41 -15.13
CA PRO A 5 2.49 -25.17 -16.56
C PRO A 5 3.66 -24.31 -17.07
N LYS A 6 4.32 -24.77 -18.13
CA LYS A 6 5.35 -23.99 -18.84
C LYS A 6 4.66 -22.74 -19.37
N THR A 7 4.85 -21.60 -18.70
CA THR A 7 4.51 -20.29 -19.28
C THR A 7 5.34 -20.15 -20.55
N ASP A 8 4.67 -20.19 -21.69
CA ASP A 8 5.25 -19.84 -22.99
C ASP A 8 5.94 -18.49 -22.85
N ARG A 9 7.28 -18.50 -22.90
CA ARG A 9 8.12 -17.30 -22.76
C ARG A 9 8.17 -16.48 -24.06
N THR A 10 7.40 -16.86 -25.09
CA THR A 10 7.54 -16.34 -26.45
C THR A 10 6.34 -15.50 -26.90
N SER A 11 5.20 -15.54 -26.21
CA SER A 11 4.06 -14.68 -26.53
C SER A 11 4.22 -13.27 -25.93
N LEU A 12 4.32 -12.27 -26.81
CA LEU A 12 4.23 -10.86 -26.45
C LEU A 12 2.75 -10.49 -26.28
N ARG A 13 2.41 -9.88 -25.14
CA ARG A 13 1.10 -9.31 -24.85
C ARG A 13 1.21 -7.79 -24.81
N VAL A 14 0.31 -7.11 -25.52
CA VAL A 14 0.16 -5.66 -25.42
C VAL A 14 -1.03 -5.34 -24.53
N VAL A 15 -0.86 -4.39 -23.62
CA VAL A 15 -1.92 -3.78 -22.81
C VAL A 15 -1.99 -2.31 -23.18
N SER A 16 -3.12 -1.87 -23.74
CA SER A 16 -3.40 -0.46 -24.02
C SER A 16 -4.04 0.23 -22.81
N ASP A 17 -4.00 1.56 -22.81
CA ASP A 17 -4.73 2.42 -21.88
C ASP A 17 -4.41 2.10 -20.40
N ALA A 18 -3.15 1.75 -20.13
CA ALA A 18 -2.69 1.48 -18.78
C ALA A 18 -2.48 2.80 -18.02
N VAL A 19 -2.91 2.84 -16.77
CA VAL A 19 -2.72 4.00 -15.89
C VAL A 19 -1.34 3.96 -15.24
N CYS A 20 -0.54 5.00 -15.47
CA CYS A 20 0.73 5.21 -14.79
C CYS A 20 0.52 5.67 -13.35
N THR A 21 0.89 4.83 -12.38
CA THR A 21 0.74 5.12 -10.94
C THR A 21 2.02 5.66 -10.29
N PHE A 22 2.98 6.15 -11.07
CA PHE A 22 4.27 6.63 -10.53
C PHE A 22 4.14 8.00 -9.85
N CYS A 23 3.40 8.93 -10.44
CA CYS A 23 3.18 10.27 -9.90
C CYS A 23 1.71 10.66 -9.95
N GLY A 24 1.38 11.84 -9.40
CA GLY A 24 0.00 12.34 -9.33
C GLY A 24 -0.62 12.73 -10.68
N CYS A 25 0.10 12.66 -11.80
CA CYS A 25 -0.47 12.95 -13.12
C CYS A 25 -1.43 11.88 -13.61
N LEU A 26 -1.22 10.62 -13.18
CA LEU A 26 -2.09 9.48 -13.53
C LEU A 26 -2.38 9.36 -15.04
N CYS A 27 -1.36 9.51 -15.89
CA CYS A 27 -1.51 9.34 -17.34
C CYS A 27 -2.11 7.96 -17.64
N ASP A 28 -3.18 7.92 -18.43
CA ASP A 28 -4.02 6.74 -18.68
C ASP A 28 -3.89 6.21 -20.12
N ASP A 29 -2.91 6.68 -20.88
CA ASP A 29 -2.65 6.37 -22.28
C ASP A 29 -1.39 5.52 -22.51
N ILE A 30 -0.90 4.84 -21.46
CA ILE A 30 0.34 4.06 -21.55
C ILE A 30 0.08 2.75 -22.31
N GLN A 31 0.95 2.44 -23.27
CA GLN A 31 0.97 1.11 -23.88
C GLN A 31 2.12 0.28 -23.32
N LEU A 32 1.78 -0.88 -22.77
CA LEU A 32 2.75 -1.81 -22.18
C LEU A 32 2.90 -3.05 -23.04
N THR A 33 4.14 -3.41 -23.35
CA THR A 33 4.47 -4.70 -23.96
C THR A 33 5.04 -5.63 -22.89
N ILE A 34 4.45 -6.81 -22.75
CA ILE A 34 4.76 -7.80 -21.72
C ILE A 34 5.24 -9.08 -22.40
N ALA A 35 6.40 -9.59 -21.98
CA ALA A 35 6.92 -10.90 -22.37
C ALA A 35 6.84 -11.84 -21.16
N GLY A 36 5.94 -12.84 -21.22
CA GLY A 36 5.67 -13.70 -20.07
C GLY A 36 5.10 -12.92 -18.87
N ASN A 37 5.91 -12.70 -17.84
CA ASN A 37 5.53 -11.95 -16.62
C ASN A 37 6.39 -10.69 -16.40
N GLN A 38 7.03 -10.19 -17.46
CA GLN A 38 7.95 -9.05 -17.41
C GLN A 38 7.50 -7.98 -18.38
N ILE A 39 7.39 -6.74 -17.91
CA ILE A 39 7.18 -5.57 -18.79
C ILE A 39 8.51 -5.29 -19.49
N VAL A 40 8.50 -5.27 -20.83
CA VAL A 40 9.69 -5.09 -21.67
C VAL A 40 9.68 -3.78 -22.46
N ASN A 41 8.51 -3.16 -22.62
CA ASN A 41 8.38 -1.82 -23.21
C ASN A 41 7.22 -1.05 -22.55
N ALA A 42 7.35 0.27 -22.49
CA ALA A 42 6.32 1.20 -22.03
C ALA A 42 6.34 2.44 -22.93
N GLU A 43 5.36 2.56 -23.82
CA GLU A 43 5.19 3.71 -24.72
C GLU A 43 4.31 4.77 -24.06
N ASN A 44 4.45 6.03 -24.50
CA ASN A 44 3.83 7.23 -23.89
C ASN A 44 4.25 7.55 -22.45
N ALA A 45 4.93 6.63 -21.75
CA ALA A 45 5.47 6.88 -20.42
C ALA A 45 6.66 7.86 -20.45
N CYS A 46 6.66 8.81 -19.52
CA CYS A 46 7.80 9.68 -19.24
C CYS A 46 8.96 8.88 -18.62
N GLU A 47 10.13 9.51 -18.45
CA GLU A 47 11.34 8.85 -17.93
C GLU A 47 11.10 8.12 -16.61
N SER A 48 10.42 8.76 -15.66
CA SER A 48 10.15 8.15 -14.34
C SER A 48 9.16 6.99 -14.42
N GLY A 49 8.13 7.10 -15.26
CA GLY A 49 7.18 6.03 -15.51
C GLY A 49 7.85 4.82 -16.18
N ARG A 50 8.70 5.05 -17.19
CA ARG A 50 9.48 4.00 -17.86
C ARG A 50 10.43 3.31 -16.88
N ALA A 51 11.14 4.07 -16.06
CA ALA A 51 12.03 3.52 -15.03
C ALA A 51 11.27 2.62 -14.06
N GLY A 52 10.07 3.02 -13.62
CA GLY A 52 9.19 2.19 -12.79
C GLY A 52 8.78 0.89 -13.46
N TYR A 53 8.24 0.97 -14.68
CA TYR A 53 7.76 -0.23 -15.41
C TYR A 53 8.88 -1.20 -15.78
N LEU A 54 10.00 -0.70 -16.32
CA LEU A 54 11.10 -1.54 -16.82
C LEU A 54 12.05 -1.99 -15.70
N GLY A 55 12.13 -1.21 -14.62
CA GLY A 55 12.87 -1.54 -13.41
C GLY A 55 12.16 -2.56 -12.53
N TYR A 56 10.84 -2.70 -12.67
CA TYR A 56 10.08 -3.66 -11.89
C TYR A 56 10.58 -5.09 -12.12
N ARG A 57 10.86 -5.77 -11.02
CA ARG A 57 11.11 -7.21 -10.98
C ARG A 57 10.10 -7.75 -10.00
N ALA A 58 9.29 -8.70 -10.44
CA ALA A 58 8.47 -9.46 -9.52
C ALA A 58 9.42 -10.19 -8.57
N GLU A 59 9.56 -9.67 -7.35
CA GLU A 59 10.22 -10.42 -6.30
C GLU A 59 9.37 -11.69 -6.06
N PRO A 60 9.99 -12.87 -5.93
CA PRO A 60 9.25 -14.03 -5.47
C PRO A 60 8.58 -13.63 -4.16
N GLN A 61 7.24 -13.67 -4.16
CA GLN A 61 6.35 -13.24 -3.08
C GLN A 61 7.10 -13.20 -1.75
N SER A 62 7.56 -12.02 -1.34
CA SER A 62 8.44 -11.90 -0.20
C SER A 62 7.71 -12.52 0.99
N GLY A 63 8.22 -13.66 1.46
CA GLY A 63 7.57 -14.44 2.49
C GLY A 63 7.33 -13.54 3.70
N ALA A 64 6.19 -13.70 4.37
CA ALA A 64 5.91 -12.91 5.54
C ALA A 64 7.01 -13.15 6.58
N LEU A 65 7.64 -12.08 7.07
CA LEU A 65 8.74 -12.16 8.03
C LEU A 65 8.29 -11.65 9.40
N VAL A 66 8.60 -12.40 10.45
CA VAL A 66 8.47 -11.95 11.83
C VAL A 66 9.87 -11.93 12.43
N HIS A 67 10.35 -10.75 12.81
CA HIS A 67 11.72 -10.54 13.30
C HIS A 67 12.80 -11.08 12.34
N GLY A 68 12.57 -10.96 11.03
CA GLY A 68 13.49 -11.42 9.98
C GLY A 68 13.39 -12.91 9.65
N VAL A 69 12.52 -13.66 10.33
CA VAL A 69 12.32 -15.10 10.09
C VAL A 69 11.06 -15.31 9.25
N ALA A 70 11.16 -16.14 8.21
CA ALA A 70 10.02 -16.48 7.37
C ALA A 70 8.98 -17.31 8.14
N VAL A 71 7.73 -16.88 8.09
CA VAL A 71 6.58 -17.53 8.75
C VAL A 71 5.41 -17.68 7.77
N PRO A 72 4.45 -18.58 8.05
CA PRO A 72 3.19 -18.62 7.32
C PRO A 72 2.44 -17.28 7.42
N LEU A 73 1.70 -16.94 6.37
CA LEU A 73 0.99 -15.66 6.28
C LEU A 73 0.01 -15.45 7.45
N GLU A 74 -0.70 -16.49 7.86
CA GLU A 74 -1.62 -16.47 9.00
C GLU A 74 -0.94 -16.10 10.32
N GLU A 75 0.29 -16.58 10.54
CA GLU A 75 1.07 -16.24 11.73
C GLU A 75 1.49 -14.77 11.71
N ALA A 76 1.90 -14.27 10.53
CA ALA A 76 2.24 -12.86 10.36
C ALA A 76 1.03 -11.95 10.60
N PHE A 77 -0.16 -12.32 10.09
CA PHE A 77 -1.40 -11.58 10.33
C PHE A 77 -1.78 -11.58 11.81
N ALA A 78 -1.74 -12.74 12.47
CA ALA A 78 -2.02 -12.82 13.90
C ALA A 78 -1.06 -11.94 14.73
N LYS A 79 0.23 -11.92 14.37
CA LYS A 79 1.24 -11.08 15.02
C LYS A 79 0.99 -9.59 14.77
N ALA A 80 0.72 -9.19 13.54
CA ALA A 80 0.41 -7.81 13.18
C ALA A 80 -0.85 -7.30 13.89
N ALA A 81 -1.91 -8.11 13.91
CA ALA A 81 -3.15 -7.80 14.64
C ALA A 81 -2.90 -7.61 16.14
N LYS A 82 -2.11 -8.49 16.76
CA LYS A 82 -1.72 -8.36 18.16
C LYS A 82 -0.93 -7.08 18.44
N VAL A 83 0.04 -6.73 17.58
CA VAL A 83 0.81 -5.48 17.71
C VAL A 83 -0.11 -4.27 17.66
N LEU A 84 -1.06 -4.23 16.72
CA LEU A 84 -2.00 -3.11 16.60
C LEU A 84 -2.98 -3.05 17.77
N ALA A 85 -3.45 -4.19 18.28
CA ALA A 85 -4.39 -4.26 19.40
C ALA A 85 -3.76 -3.91 20.76
N ASP A 86 -2.51 -4.31 20.98
CA ASP A 86 -1.78 -4.05 22.23
C ASP A 86 -1.15 -2.64 22.25
N ALA A 87 -1.05 -1.97 21.10
CA ALA A 87 -0.46 -0.64 21.00
C ALA A 87 -1.30 0.42 21.72
N ARG A 88 -0.65 1.27 22.52
CA ARG A 88 -1.32 2.41 23.19
C ARG A 88 -1.68 3.55 22.24
N PHE A 89 -0.92 3.69 21.16
CA PHE A 89 -1.09 4.75 20.16
C PHE A 89 -0.63 4.24 18.79
N PRO A 90 -1.38 3.32 18.15
CA PRO A 90 -1.02 2.80 16.84
C PRO A 90 -1.16 3.87 15.76
N ILE A 91 -0.23 3.89 14.81
CA ILE A 91 -0.28 4.73 13.61
C ILE A 91 -0.19 3.86 12.36
N VAL A 92 -1.07 4.12 11.39
CA VAL A 92 -0.96 3.60 10.03
C VAL A 92 -0.37 4.71 9.17
N TYR A 93 0.85 4.53 8.70
CA TYR A 93 1.57 5.55 7.91
C TYR A 93 1.83 5.06 6.48
N GLY A 94 1.76 5.97 5.50
CA GLY A 94 2.16 5.72 4.11
C GLY A 94 1.02 5.87 3.10
N LEU A 95 0.57 4.77 2.51
CA LEU A 95 -0.64 4.63 1.67
C LEU A 95 -0.69 5.38 0.33
N SER A 96 0.22 6.31 0.05
CA SER A 96 0.19 7.13 -1.17
C SER A 96 0.38 6.34 -2.48
N GLU A 97 0.98 5.16 -2.41
CA GLU A 97 1.16 4.22 -3.53
C GLU A 97 0.20 3.02 -3.43
N SER A 98 -0.89 3.15 -2.66
CA SER A 98 -1.92 2.12 -2.50
C SER A 98 -3.20 2.48 -3.23
N VAL A 99 -3.93 1.47 -3.69
CA VAL A 99 -5.27 1.65 -4.27
C VAL A 99 -6.29 2.08 -3.20
N GLY A 100 -7.37 2.75 -3.63
CA GLY A 100 -8.39 3.29 -2.72
C GLY A 100 -9.06 2.21 -1.85
N GLU A 101 -9.22 0.99 -2.36
CA GLU A 101 -9.73 -0.17 -1.63
C GLU A 101 -8.86 -0.48 -0.40
N ALA A 102 -7.53 -0.50 -0.59
CA ALA A 102 -6.57 -0.74 0.49
C ALA A 102 -6.58 0.41 1.49
N GLN A 103 -6.67 1.65 1.01
CA GLN A 103 -6.80 2.83 1.88
C GLN A 103 -8.08 2.78 2.72
N ARG A 104 -9.22 2.36 2.16
CA ARG A 104 -10.47 2.18 2.93
C ARG A 104 -10.31 1.13 4.03
N MET A 105 -9.62 0.03 3.74
CA MET A 105 -9.34 -1.00 4.75
C MET A 105 -8.39 -0.50 5.84
N ALA A 106 -7.33 0.23 5.47
CA ALA A 106 -6.43 0.87 6.42
C ALA A 106 -7.18 1.82 7.37
N VAL A 107 -8.14 2.59 6.84
CA VAL A 107 -9.02 3.45 7.64
C VAL A 107 -9.89 2.67 8.61
N ALA A 108 -10.53 1.59 8.15
CA ALA A 108 -11.34 0.75 9.01
C ALA A 108 -10.52 0.08 10.13
N ILE A 109 -9.30 -0.36 9.83
CA ILE A 109 -8.38 -0.94 10.82
C ILE A 109 -8.00 0.11 11.86
N ALA A 110 -7.57 1.30 11.44
CA ALA A 110 -7.18 2.36 12.36
C ALA A 110 -8.33 2.79 13.29
N ASP A 111 -9.54 2.95 12.77
CA ASP A 111 -10.73 3.28 13.58
C ASP A 111 -11.04 2.17 14.60
N ARG A 112 -10.90 0.90 14.21
CA ARG A 112 -11.14 -0.26 15.08
C ARG A 112 -10.13 -0.35 16.22
N VAL A 113 -8.86 -0.06 15.96
CA VAL A 113 -7.80 -0.10 16.99
C VAL A 113 -7.60 1.22 17.73
N GLY A 114 -8.40 2.26 17.41
CA GLY A 114 -8.28 3.58 18.01
C GLY A 114 -6.98 4.32 17.63
N GLY A 115 -6.42 3.98 16.48
CA GLY A 115 -5.19 4.55 15.96
C GLY A 115 -5.38 5.81 15.13
N CYS A 116 -4.25 6.42 14.76
CA CYS A 116 -4.17 7.52 13.80
C CYS A 116 -3.75 6.99 12.43
N ILE A 117 -4.05 7.74 11.38
CA ILE A 117 -3.53 7.47 10.04
C ILE A 117 -2.77 8.72 9.61
N ASP A 118 -1.69 8.53 8.90
CA ASP A 118 -0.99 9.60 8.22
C ASP A 118 -0.48 9.10 6.87
N THR A 119 -0.24 10.00 5.93
CA THR A 119 0.19 9.66 4.58
C THR A 119 1.56 10.26 4.29
N THR A 120 2.22 9.84 3.21
CA THR A 120 3.48 10.48 2.82
C THR A 120 3.31 11.93 2.33
N ALA A 121 2.07 12.44 2.27
CA ALA A 121 1.79 13.84 1.91
C ALA A 121 2.50 14.85 2.81
N GLY A 122 2.74 14.51 4.09
CA GLY A 122 3.53 15.35 5.01
C GLY A 122 5.00 15.55 4.58
N GLN A 123 5.53 14.66 3.73
CA GLN A 123 6.88 14.74 3.17
C GLN A 123 6.91 15.20 1.70
N ALA A 124 5.92 14.80 0.89
CA ALA A 124 5.99 14.95 -0.56
C ALA A 124 5.38 16.28 -1.06
N PHE A 125 4.18 16.68 -0.62
CA PHE A 125 3.56 17.93 -1.07
C PHE A 125 2.47 18.42 -0.09
N SER A 126 2.66 19.66 0.39
CA SER A 126 1.65 20.63 0.84
C SER A 126 1.42 20.83 2.36
N GLN A 127 1.44 22.11 2.73
CA GLN A 127 0.67 22.65 3.86
C GLN A 127 -0.86 22.41 3.72
N SER A 128 -1.33 21.82 2.62
CA SER A 128 -2.72 21.45 2.35
C SER A 128 -3.09 20.06 2.91
N GLY A 129 -2.13 19.15 3.12
CA GLY A 129 -2.37 17.85 3.78
C GLY A 129 -2.85 18.00 5.23
N MET A 130 -2.35 19.02 5.93
CA MET A 130 -2.79 19.39 7.29
C MET A 130 -4.26 19.84 7.34
N ALA A 131 -4.81 20.37 6.24
CA ALA A 131 -6.17 20.91 6.19
C ALA A 131 -7.25 19.82 6.21
N VAL A 132 -6.96 18.62 5.69
CA VAL A 132 -7.92 17.50 5.66
C VAL A 132 -8.04 16.81 7.04
N TRP A 133 -6.99 16.89 7.88
CA TRP A 133 -6.91 16.17 9.15
C TRP A 133 -7.58 16.85 10.35
N HIS A 134 -7.91 18.15 10.25
CA HIS A 134 -8.09 18.97 11.45
C HIS A 134 -9.46 18.97 12.14
N SER A 135 -10.46 18.19 11.73
CA SER A 135 -11.82 18.37 12.31
C SER A 135 -12.48 17.17 12.96
N ARG A 136 -12.05 15.92 12.73
CA ARG A 136 -12.83 14.74 13.21
C ARG A 136 -12.04 13.62 13.87
N VAL A 137 -10.82 13.33 13.42
CA VAL A 137 -10.04 12.22 13.99
C VAL A 137 -9.41 12.60 15.32
N LEU A 138 -8.82 13.81 15.42
CA LEU A 138 -8.21 14.28 16.66
C LEU A 138 -9.22 14.39 17.81
N ALA A 139 -10.45 14.83 17.53
CA ALA A 139 -11.51 14.96 18.52
C ALA A 139 -12.00 13.59 19.02
N LYS A 140 -12.25 12.63 18.12
CA LYS A 140 -12.59 11.26 18.51
C LYS A 140 -11.47 10.57 19.28
N TRP A 141 -10.22 10.82 18.89
CA TRP A 141 -9.04 10.31 19.56
C TRP A 141 -8.88 10.89 20.96
N LEU A 142 -8.97 12.22 21.14
CA LEU A 142 -8.90 12.88 22.45
C LEU A 142 -9.98 12.35 23.40
N VAL A 143 -11.20 12.12 22.91
CA VAL A 143 -12.29 11.55 23.71
C VAL A 143 -12.00 10.10 24.11
N ARG A 144 -11.50 9.25 23.20
CA ARG A 144 -11.12 7.86 23.53
C ARG A 144 -9.91 7.78 24.45
N TRP A 145 -8.90 8.61 24.26
CA TRP A 145 -7.73 8.70 25.12
C TRP A 145 -8.08 9.20 26.52
N ALA A 146 -8.96 10.21 26.63
CA ALA A 146 -9.47 10.65 27.91
C ALA A 146 -10.25 9.54 28.64
N LYS A 147 -11.10 8.79 27.92
CA LYS A 147 -11.85 7.65 28.48
C LYS A 147 -10.96 6.48 28.91
N SER A 148 -9.87 6.20 28.20
CA SER A 148 -8.93 5.15 28.58
C SER A 148 -8.11 5.50 29.84
N LYS A 149 -7.95 6.79 30.14
CA LYS A 149 -7.32 7.27 31.39
C LYS A 149 -8.28 7.28 32.59
N THR A 150 -9.59 7.36 32.36
CA THR A 150 -10.61 7.37 33.43
C THR A 150 -11.25 6.01 33.70
N GLY A 151 -10.88 4.97 32.95
CA GLY A 151 -11.44 3.62 33.11
C GLY A 151 -12.89 3.48 32.60
N GLN A 152 -13.36 4.43 31.79
CA GLN A 152 -14.72 4.48 31.24
C GLN A 152 -14.80 3.94 29.80
N ILE A 153 -14.14 2.80 29.55
CA ILE A 153 -14.23 2.11 28.25
C ILE A 153 -15.59 1.43 28.13
#